data_AF-C6LR62-F1
#
_entry.id   AF-C6LR62-F1
#
_cell.length_a   1.000
_cell.length_b   1.000
_cell.length_c   1.000
_cell.angle_alpha   90.00
_cell.angle_beta   90.00
_cell.angle_gamma   90.00
#
_symmetry.space_group_name_H-M   'P 1'
#
loop_
_entity.id
_entity.type
_entity.pdbx_description
1 polymer ?
#
loop_
_entity_poly.entity_id
_entity_poly.type
_entity_poly.pdbx_seq_one_letter_code
_entity_poly.pdbx_strand_id
1 'polypeptide(L)'
;MDGGCYETGKYPGKSVCTSAPTGGTCTSLASGYYLNSGTLVTCGTGCAECTNSDSCTTCADGYVKLNNAQTCTKCNAGCATFTGTASTCSTCADGYYLSNSKCITCDKSDGSITGVSGCLSCAAPSGSTGPVLCYLMKDSTCWR
;
A
#
# COMPACT_ATOMS: atom_id res chain seq x y z
N MET A 1 14.47 -21.11 -27.43
CA MET A 1 13.35 -21.52 -26.58
C MET A 1 13.71 -21.02 -25.20
N ASP A 2 13.42 -19.75 -24.92
CA ASP A 2 13.84 -19.10 -23.66
C ASP A 2 12.61 -18.93 -22.78
N GLY A 3 12.57 -19.71 -21.71
CA GLY A 3 11.46 -19.78 -20.77
C GLY A 3 11.72 -20.94 -19.83
N GLY A 4 12.42 -20.68 -18.72
CA GLY A 4 12.76 -21.69 -17.73
C GLY A 4 11.53 -22.39 -17.16
N CYS A 5 11.71 -23.62 -16.68
CA CYS A 5 10.66 -24.38 -16.00
C CYS A 5 10.41 -23.77 -14.62
N TYR A 6 9.22 -23.20 -14.38
CA TYR A 6 8.84 -22.63 -13.08
C TYR A 6 7.98 -23.62 -12.30
N GLU A 7 8.46 -24.09 -11.14
CA GLU A 7 7.65 -24.91 -10.24
C GLU A 7 6.73 -24.03 -9.38
N THR A 8 5.42 -24.10 -9.59
CA THR A 8 4.41 -23.36 -8.79
C THR A 8 4.22 -23.92 -7.38
N GLY A 9 4.74 -25.13 -7.10
CA GLY A 9 4.62 -25.82 -5.82
C GLY A 9 5.84 -25.71 -4.89
N LYS A 10 6.99 -25.21 -5.37
CA LYS A 10 8.24 -25.12 -4.61
C LYS A 10 8.88 -23.74 -4.74
N TYR A 11 9.46 -23.25 -3.66
CA TYR A 11 10.31 -22.05 -3.70
C TYR A 11 11.62 -22.37 -4.43
N PRO A 12 12.17 -21.45 -5.25
CA PRO A 12 11.73 -20.07 -5.48
C PRO A 12 10.69 -19.89 -6.62
N GLY A 13 10.29 -20.95 -7.31
CA GLY A 13 9.33 -20.87 -8.43
C GLY A 13 7.97 -20.32 -8.01
N LYS A 14 7.44 -20.75 -6.86
CA LYS A 14 6.17 -20.28 -6.28
C LYS A 14 6.15 -18.79 -5.91
N SER A 15 7.31 -18.18 -5.60
CA SER A 15 7.40 -16.74 -5.30
C SER A 15 7.35 -15.86 -6.54
N VAL A 16 7.48 -16.45 -7.72
CA VAL A 16 7.58 -15.76 -9.00
C VAL A 16 6.43 -16.11 -9.94
N CYS A 17 5.94 -17.34 -9.84
CA CYS A 17 4.92 -17.90 -10.71
C CYS A 17 3.78 -18.46 -9.89
N THR A 18 2.57 -17.93 -10.11
CA THR A 18 1.34 -18.37 -9.46
C THR A 18 0.62 -19.45 -10.25
N SER A 19 0.85 -19.54 -11.56
CA SER A 19 0.31 -20.60 -12.41
C SER A 19 1.24 -20.95 -13.57
N ALA A 20 1.44 -22.24 -13.81
CA ALA A 20 2.16 -22.79 -14.95
C ALA A 20 1.57 -24.17 -15.30
N PRO A 21 1.45 -24.52 -16.60
CA PRO A 21 1.18 -25.89 -17.01
C PRO A 21 2.35 -26.82 -16.61
N THR A 22 2.07 -28.11 -16.45
CA THR A 22 3.04 -29.10 -15.95
C THR A 22 4.34 -29.09 -16.77
N GLY A 23 5.43 -28.64 -16.17
CA GLY A 23 6.75 -28.54 -16.83
C GLY A 23 6.86 -27.42 -17.88
N GLY A 24 5.92 -26.47 -17.91
CA GLY A 24 5.86 -25.40 -18.89
C GLY A 24 6.28 -24.01 -18.37
N THR A 25 6.15 -23.03 -19.25
CA THR A 25 6.40 -21.62 -18.96
C THR A 25 5.31 -21.04 -18.06
N CYS A 26 5.70 -20.09 -17.21
CA CYS A 26 4.77 -19.43 -16.32
C CYS A 26 3.66 -18.70 -17.11
N THR A 27 2.40 -18.99 -16.81
CA THR A 27 1.23 -18.35 -17.43
C THR A 27 0.65 -17.24 -16.55
N SER A 28 0.89 -17.27 -15.25
CA SER A 28 0.51 -16.20 -14.32
C SER A 28 1.67 -15.91 -13.37
N LEU A 29 2.14 -14.67 -13.41
CA LEU A 29 3.24 -14.21 -12.57
C LEU A 29 2.72 -13.77 -11.21
N ALA A 30 3.60 -13.83 -10.22
CA ALA A 30 3.38 -13.18 -8.94
C ALA A 30 3.48 -11.66 -9.09
N SER A 31 2.83 -10.92 -8.19
CA SER A 31 2.88 -9.47 -8.15
C SER A 31 4.33 -8.96 -8.09
N GLY A 32 4.66 -7.97 -8.91
CA GLY A 32 5.99 -7.37 -9.02
C GLY A 32 6.89 -8.00 -10.08
N TYR A 33 6.37 -8.90 -10.92
CA TYR A 33 7.11 -9.52 -12.02
C TYR A 33 6.38 -9.37 -13.35
N TYR A 34 7.15 -9.27 -14.44
CA TYR A 34 6.64 -9.34 -15.80
C TYR A 34 7.52 -10.23 -16.68
N LEU A 35 6.96 -10.75 -17.78
CA LEU A 35 7.67 -11.58 -18.75
C LEU A 35 8.02 -10.75 -19.98
N ASN A 36 9.31 -10.55 -20.25
CA ASN A 36 9.81 -9.92 -21.46
C ASN A 36 10.36 -10.98 -22.42
N SER A 37 9.59 -11.37 -23.44
CA SER A 37 10.02 -12.37 -24.45
C SER A 37 10.59 -13.67 -23.84
N GLY A 38 9.97 -14.15 -22.76
CA GLY A 38 10.38 -15.38 -22.06
C GLY A 38 11.38 -15.18 -20.92
N THR A 39 11.95 -13.97 -20.79
CA THR A 39 12.79 -13.59 -19.64
C THR A 39 11.94 -12.98 -18.55
N LEU A 40 12.10 -13.47 -17.33
CA LEU A 40 11.47 -12.87 -16.15
C LEU A 40 12.22 -11.61 -15.76
N VAL A 41 11.49 -10.51 -15.58
CA VAL A 41 12.05 -9.24 -15.13
C VAL A 41 11.23 -8.72 -13.94
N THR A 42 11.92 -8.13 -12.97
CA THR A 42 11.32 -7.50 -11.80
C THR A 42 10.78 -6.12 -12.16
N CYS A 43 9.55 -5.83 -11.75
CA CYS A 43 9.00 -4.48 -11.84
C CYS A 43 9.76 -3.51 -10.90
N GLY A 44 9.68 -2.22 -11.21
CA GLY A 44 10.17 -1.17 -10.33
C GLY A 44 9.56 -1.20 -8.92
N THR A 45 10.21 -0.53 -7.97
CA THR A 45 9.80 -0.56 -6.55
C THR A 45 8.35 -0.12 -6.37
N GLY A 46 7.57 -0.89 -5.60
CA GLY A 46 6.18 -0.56 -5.29
C GLY A 46 5.19 -0.82 -6.43
N CYS A 47 5.62 -1.53 -7.47
CA CYS A 47 4.78 -1.89 -8.60
C CYS A 47 4.30 -3.34 -8.48
N ALA A 48 3.00 -3.58 -8.61
CA ALA A 48 2.40 -4.91 -8.62
C ALA A 48 2.34 -5.50 -10.03
N GLU A 49 2.11 -4.68 -11.06
CA GLU A 49 2.10 -5.12 -12.46
C GLU A 49 2.80 -4.07 -13.31
N CYS A 50 3.64 -4.48 -14.25
CA CYS A 50 4.39 -3.57 -15.13
C CYS A 50 4.46 -4.10 -16.56
N THR A 51 4.62 -3.19 -17.53
CA THR A 51 4.89 -3.53 -18.93
C THR A 51 6.37 -3.60 -19.24
N ASN A 52 7.20 -2.92 -18.45
CA ASN A 52 8.65 -3.04 -18.43
C ASN A 52 9.21 -2.70 -17.03
N SER A 53 10.52 -2.80 -16.82
CA SER A 53 11.18 -2.49 -15.55
C SER A 53 10.84 -1.09 -14.98
N ASP A 54 10.57 -0.13 -15.86
CA ASP A 54 10.41 1.29 -15.53
C ASP A 54 8.96 1.79 -15.62
N SER A 55 8.08 0.99 -16.23
CA SER A 55 6.68 1.32 -16.52
C SER A 55 5.74 0.37 -15.81
N CYS A 56 5.33 0.79 -14.62
CA CYS A 56 4.28 0.17 -13.85
C CYS A 56 2.91 0.41 -14.51
N THR A 57 2.02 -0.58 -14.51
CA THR A 57 0.60 -0.49 -14.85
C THR A 57 -0.27 -0.44 -13.60
N THR A 58 0.06 -1.21 -12.57
CA THR A 58 -0.69 -1.32 -11.32
C THR A 58 0.25 -1.22 -10.13
N CYS A 59 0.02 -0.28 -9.21
CA CYS A 59 0.83 -0.16 -8.01
C CYS A 59 0.48 -1.23 -6.98
N ALA A 60 1.47 -1.63 -6.18
CA ALA A 60 1.26 -2.46 -5.01
C ALA A 60 0.51 -1.68 -3.92
N ASP A 61 -0.07 -2.40 -2.96
CA ASP A 61 -0.74 -1.80 -1.82
C ASP A 61 0.20 -0.83 -1.08
N GLY A 62 -0.32 0.34 -0.73
CA GLY A 62 0.49 1.42 -0.14
C GLY A 62 1.39 2.15 -1.15
N TYR A 63 1.13 2.02 -2.46
CA TYR A 63 1.74 2.82 -3.51
C TYR A 63 0.69 3.36 -4.50
N VAL A 64 0.96 4.52 -5.08
CA VAL A 64 0.07 5.15 -6.09
C VAL A 64 0.83 5.74 -7.26
N LYS A 65 0.19 5.77 -8.42
CA LYS A 65 0.65 6.55 -9.58
C LYS A 65 0.12 7.97 -9.49
N LEU A 66 1.00 8.93 -9.67
CA LEU A 66 0.64 10.34 -9.71
C LEU A 66 0.68 10.84 -11.14
N ASN A 67 -0.34 11.58 -11.58
CA ASN A 67 -0.33 12.26 -12.89
C ASN A 67 0.08 11.35 -14.07
N ASN A 68 -0.45 10.13 -14.13
CA ASN A 68 -0.07 9.09 -15.12
C ASN A 68 1.43 8.75 -15.14
N ALA A 69 2.13 8.89 -14.01
CA ALA A 69 3.50 8.46 -13.88
C ALA A 69 3.64 6.96 -14.22
N GLN A 70 4.78 6.63 -14.80
CA GLN A 70 5.21 5.26 -15.06
C GLN A 70 5.71 4.58 -13.78
N THR A 71 6.00 5.34 -12.72
CA THR A 71 6.49 4.82 -11.44
C THR A 71 5.45 4.99 -10.33
N CYS A 72 5.53 4.09 -9.35
CA CYS A 72 4.70 4.09 -8.17
C CYS A 72 5.39 4.83 -7.03
N THR A 73 4.69 5.79 -6.43
CA THR A 73 5.19 6.53 -5.28
C THR A 73 4.66 5.92 -4.00
N LYS A 74 5.54 5.73 -3.00
CA LYS A 74 5.15 5.20 -1.71
C LYS A 74 4.20 6.16 -1.00
N CYS A 75 3.12 5.62 -0.47
CA CYS A 75 2.16 6.35 0.33
C CYS A 75 2.81 6.84 1.63
N ASN A 76 2.46 8.06 2.07
CA ASN A 76 2.74 8.48 3.44
C ASN A 76 2.07 7.49 4.41
N ALA A 77 2.73 7.22 5.53
CA ALA A 77 2.24 6.24 6.51
C ALA A 77 0.81 6.58 6.96
N GLY A 78 -0.07 5.58 6.98
CA GLY A 78 -1.46 5.74 7.40
C GLY A 78 -2.39 6.38 6.37
N CYS A 79 -1.96 6.62 5.13
CA CYS A 79 -2.83 7.13 4.08
C CYS A 79 -3.53 6.00 3.30
N ALA A 80 -4.85 6.11 3.14
CA ALA A 80 -5.69 5.14 2.41
C ALA A 80 -6.03 5.61 0.98
N THR A 81 -6.29 6.90 0.75
CA THR A 81 -6.56 7.44 -0.59
C THR A 81 -5.89 8.79 -0.82
N PHE A 82 -5.66 9.16 -2.09
CA PHE A 82 -4.89 10.35 -2.49
C PHE A 82 -5.69 11.29 -3.37
N THR A 83 -5.32 12.58 -3.34
CA THR A 83 -5.82 13.58 -4.28
C THR A 83 -4.63 14.26 -4.95
N GLY A 84 -4.45 14.06 -6.25
CA GLY A 84 -3.48 14.79 -7.09
C GLY A 84 -2.00 14.43 -6.91
N THR A 85 -1.49 14.31 -5.67
CA THR A 85 -0.07 14.00 -5.36
C THR A 85 0.06 12.97 -4.23
N ALA A 86 1.18 12.24 -4.15
CA ALA A 86 1.43 11.24 -3.10
C ALA A 86 1.66 11.88 -1.72
N SER A 87 1.89 13.19 -1.70
CA SER A 87 2.09 13.98 -0.49
C SER A 87 0.76 14.43 0.13
N THR A 88 -0.34 14.39 -0.62
CA THR A 88 -1.66 14.85 -0.20
C THR A 88 -2.62 13.68 -0.04
N CYS A 89 -2.78 13.27 1.22
CA CYS A 89 -3.74 12.24 1.57
C CYS A 89 -5.16 12.80 1.61
N SER A 90 -6.11 12.10 1.00
CA SER A 90 -7.55 12.43 1.05
C SER A 90 -8.25 11.72 2.20
N THR A 91 -7.92 10.45 2.44
CA THR A 91 -8.48 9.66 3.55
C THR A 91 -7.39 8.86 4.23
N CYS A 92 -7.46 8.80 5.55
CA CYS A 92 -6.53 8.02 6.35
C CYS A 92 -7.06 6.62 6.60
N ALA A 93 -6.14 5.66 6.77
CA ALA A 93 -6.46 4.32 7.23
C ALA A 93 -6.95 4.36 8.68
N ASP A 94 -7.60 3.28 9.12
CA ASP A 94 -8.02 3.14 10.52
C ASP A 94 -6.85 3.36 11.49
N GLY A 95 -7.12 4.05 12.59
CA GLY A 95 -6.11 4.46 13.56
C GLY A 95 -5.37 5.75 13.22
N TYR A 96 -5.77 6.45 12.15
CA TYR A 96 -5.21 7.75 11.76
C TYR A 96 -6.32 8.77 11.47
N TYR A 97 -6.08 10.04 11.80
CA TYR A 97 -6.92 11.17 11.40
C TYR A 97 -6.22 12.06 10.39
N LEU A 98 -7.01 12.78 9.58
CA LEU A 98 -6.52 13.71 8.58
C LEU A 98 -6.22 15.09 9.22
N SER A 99 -4.97 15.55 9.11
CA SER A 99 -4.53 16.89 9.49
C SER A 99 -3.73 17.52 8.34
N ASN A 100 -4.24 18.60 7.74
CA ASN A 100 -3.56 19.33 6.65
C ASN A 100 -2.98 18.39 5.56
N SER A 101 -3.79 17.43 5.09
CA SER A 101 -3.43 16.41 4.08
C SER A 101 -2.41 15.36 4.54
N LYS A 102 -2.10 15.29 5.84
CA LYS A 102 -1.29 14.25 6.49
C LYS A 102 -2.16 13.34 7.33
N CYS A 103 -1.78 12.08 7.42
CA CYS A 103 -2.39 11.13 8.34
C CYS A 103 -1.55 11.04 9.60
N ILE A 104 -2.17 11.35 10.73
CA ILE A 104 -1.54 11.35 12.05
C ILE A 104 -2.22 10.27 12.87
N THR A 105 -1.45 9.48 13.62
CA THR A 105 -2.05 8.42 14.45
C THR A 105 -2.98 9.02 15.49
N CYS A 106 -4.06 8.32 15.81
CA CYS A 106 -5.09 8.81 16.74
C CYS A 106 -4.57 9.15 18.14
N ASP A 107 -3.43 8.57 18.56
CA ASP A 107 -2.75 8.82 19.83
C ASP A 107 -1.79 10.04 19.80
N LYS A 108 -1.56 10.64 18.63
CA LYS A 108 -0.64 11.76 18.44
C LYS A 108 -1.38 13.05 18.14
N SER A 109 -0.76 14.15 18.54
CA SER A 109 -1.25 15.49 18.28
C SER A 109 -0.51 16.09 17.08
N ASP A 110 -1.18 16.96 16.33
CA ASP A 110 -0.60 17.73 15.22
C ASP A 110 -1.22 19.13 15.22
N GLY A 111 -0.38 20.14 15.45
CA GLY A 111 -0.84 21.52 15.62
C GLY A 111 -1.86 21.67 16.74
N SER A 112 -3.05 22.17 16.39
CA SER A 112 -4.17 22.41 17.32
C SER A 112 -5.06 21.18 17.53
N ILE A 113 -4.81 20.08 16.83
CA ILE A 113 -5.54 18.82 17.00
C ILE A 113 -4.78 17.96 18.00
N THR A 114 -5.48 17.46 19.02
CA THR A 114 -4.90 16.64 20.09
C THR A 114 -5.29 15.19 19.94
N GLY A 115 -4.30 14.29 20.00
CA GLY A 115 -4.52 12.86 19.97
C GLY A 115 -5.11 12.33 21.28
N VAL A 116 -5.86 11.25 21.19
CA VAL A 116 -6.40 10.52 22.34
C VAL A 116 -5.58 9.24 22.52
N SER A 117 -4.85 9.16 23.63
CA SER A 117 -4.03 7.99 23.95
C SER A 117 -4.88 6.72 24.00
N GLY A 118 -4.41 5.66 23.35
CA GLY A 118 -5.13 4.40 23.27
C GLY A 118 -6.29 4.42 22.26
N CYS A 119 -6.47 5.47 21.45
CA CYS A 119 -7.50 5.45 20.42
C CYS A 119 -7.05 4.62 19.20
N LEU A 120 -7.88 3.66 18.80
CA LEU A 120 -7.66 2.75 17.67
C LEU A 120 -8.40 3.18 16.40
N SER A 121 -9.43 4.01 16.52
CA SER A 121 -10.12 4.61 15.36
C SER A 121 -10.65 5.98 15.75
N CYS A 122 -10.38 7.00 14.93
CA CYS A 122 -10.74 8.38 15.21
C CYS A 122 -11.03 9.20 13.95
N ALA A 123 -11.68 10.35 14.13
CA ALA A 123 -11.79 11.41 13.12
C ALA A 123 -11.21 12.73 13.63
N ALA A 124 -10.76 13.57 12.68
CA ALA A 124 -10.36 14.94 12.97
C ALA A 124 -11.57 15.76 13.49
N PRO A 125 -11.35 16.72 14.40
CA PRO A 125 -12.42 17.59 14.89
C PRO A 125 -12.94 18.52 13.78
N SER A 126 -14.23 18.85 13.82
CA SER A 126 -14.92 19.66 12.79
C SER A 126 -14.36 21.07 12.61
N GLY A 127 -13.58 21.58 13.56
CA GLY A 127 -12.97 22.93 13.55
C GLY A 127 -11.45 22.93 13.45
N SER A 128 -10.82 21.81 13.08
CA SER A 128 -9.34 21.66 13.01
C SER A 128 -8.61 22.03 14.31
N THR A 129 -9.33 22.05 15.43
CA THR A 129 -8.84 22.39 16.78
C THR A 129 -9.59 21.54 17.79
N GLY A 130 -8.88 20.99 18.78
CA GLY A 130 -9.44 20.15 19.84
C GLY A 130 -9.05 18.68 19.71
N PRO A 131 -9.59 17.81 20.59
CA PRO A 131 -9.29 16.39 20.56
C PRO A 131 -9.89 15.71 19.33
N VAL A 132 -9.21 14.69 18.83
CA VAL A 132 -9.79 13.78 17.84
C VAL A 132 -11.03 13.10 18.42
N LEU A 133 -12.05 12.92 17.59
CA LEU A 133 -13.23 12.17 17.98
C LEU A 133 -12.89 10.69 17.91
N CYS A 134 -12.66 10.07 19.07
CA CYS A 134 -12.33 8.64 19.15
C CYS A 134 -13.60 7.77 19.08
N TYR A 135 -13.63 6.84 18.12
CA TYR A 135 -14.71 5.88 17.93
C TYR A 135 -14.42 4.52 18.56
N LEU A 136 -13.14 4.15 18.67
CA LEU A 136 -12.72 2.88 19.23
C LEU A 136 -11.48 3.08 20.09
N MET A 137 -11.51 2.61 21.33
CA MET A 137 -10.35 2.60 22.23
C MET A 137 -9.72 1.22 22.23
N LYS A 138 -8.40 1.16 22.31
CA LYS A 138 -7.61 -0.02 22.61
C LYS A 138 -7.98 -0.44 24.03
N ASP A 139 -8.71 -1.55 24.14
CA ASP A 139 -9.11 -2.19 25.39
C ASP A 139 -8.00 -2.08 26.44
N SER A 140 -8.13 -1.11 27.33
CA SER A 140 -7.27 -0.99 28.50
C SER A 140 -8.03 -1.34 29.78
N THR A 141 -9.32 -1.65 29.68
CA THR A 141 -10.16 -2.08 30.81
C THR A 141 -11.39 -2.89 30.35
N CYS A 142 -11.21 -4.18 30.09
CA CYS A 142 -12.21 -5.16 30.53
C CYS A 142 -11.73 -5.79 31.84
N TRP A 143 -11.60 -4.98 32.91
CA TRP A 143 -11.80 -5.40 34.31
C TRP A 143 -11.43 -4.27 35.29
N ARG A 144 -12.45 -3.73 35.97
CA ARG A 144 -12.46 -3.60 37.42
C ARG A 144 -13.90 -3.60 37.92
#